data_AF-A0A6I8N287-F1
#
_entry.id   AF-A0A6I8N287-F1
#
_cell.length_a   1.000
_cell.length_b   1.000
_cell.length_c   1.000
_cell.angle_alpha   90.00
_cell.angle_beta   90.00
_cell.angle_gamma   90.00
#
_symmetry.space_group_name_H-M   'P 1'
#
loop_
_entity.id
_entity.type
_entity.pdbx_description
1 polymer ?
#
loop_
_entity_poly.entity_id
_entity_poly.type
_entity_poly.pdbx_seq_one_letter_code
_entity_poly.pdbx_strand_id
1 'polypeptide(L)'
;MRAGAFPGTLRGGRKSRVEAEGGGGRGGRPPGEGEGEGGRGAGPHPPSPPPPPPARPPACSSSCRPTRRPRAQGDTRGGCRTGPGRENRSWKSRECSLRTLNRVLHDEILNKPMETLKLAIPSGIYTLQNNLLYVALSNLDAATYQVTYQLKILTTALFSVSMLSKKLGVYQWLSLVILMTGVAFVQWPSDSQEVVSKELSAGSQFVGLMAVLTACFSSGFAGVYFEKILKETKQSVWIRNIQLGFFGSIFGLLGVYIYDGELVSKNGFFQGYNKLTWIVVVLQALGGLVIAAVIKYADNILKGFATSLSIILSTLISYFWLQDFVPTSVFFFGAVLVIAATFLYGYVPKPAGNPTKA
;
A
#
# COMPACT_ATOMS: atom_id res chain seq x y z
N MET A 1 -1.16 -6.19 -24.65
CA MET A 1 -0.77 -6.87 -23.41
C MET A 1 0.41 -7.81 -23.69
N ARG A 2 1.53 -7.26 -24.19
CA ARG A 2 2.78 -8.02 -24.24
C ARG A 2 3.19 -8.36 -22.80
N ALA A 3 3.37 -9.65 -22.53
CA ALA A 3 4.13 -10.06 -21.36
C ALA A 3 5.49 -9.36 -21.41
N GLY A 4 5.87 -8.68 -20.32
CA GLY A 4 7.20 -8.13 -20.15
C GLY A 4 8.18 -9.30 -20.06
N ALA A 5 8.73 -9.71 -21.21
CA ALA A 5 9.78 -10.69 -21.26
C ALA A 5 11.01 -10.11 -20.56
N PHE A 6 11.40 -10.72 -19.44
CA PHE A 6 12.73 -10.52 -18.87
C PHE A 6 13.78 -10.86 -19.94
N PRO A 7 14.72 -9.95 -20.26
CA PRO A 7 15.88 -10.31 -21.06
C PRO A 7 16.82 -11.14 -20.18
N GLY A 8 16.72 -12.47 -20.25
CA GLY A 8 17.37 -13.34 -19.27
C GLY A 8 17.51 -14.81 -19.67
N THR A 9 17.65 -15.12 -20.97
CA THR A 9 18.04 -16.47 -21.39
C THR A 9 18.81 -16.46 -22.71
N LEU A 10 20.11 -16.15 -22.65
CA LEU A 10 20.98 -16.38 -23.79
C LEU A 10 21.17 -17.90 -23.98
N ARG A 11 20.88 -18.35 -25.19
CA ARG A 11 20.92 -19.74 -25.64
C ARG A 11 22.37 -20.24 -25.65
N GLY A 12 22.59 -21.47 -25.23
CA GLY A 12 23.95 -22.02 -25.04
C GLY A 12 24.84 -21.97 -26.29
N GLY A 13 26.04 -21.41 -26.13
CA GLY A 13 27.17 -21.51 -27.06
C GLY A 13 28.23 -22.48 -26.53
N ARG A 14 28.83 -23.26 -27.43
CA ARG A 14 29.80 -24.34 -27.15
C ARG A 14 30.92 -23.93 -26.17
N LYS A 15 31.25 -24.85 -25.24
CA LYS A 15 32.58 -24.89 -24.61
C LYS A 15 33.64 -25.02 -25.70
N SER A 16 34.43 -23.97 -25.92
CA SER A 16 35.76 -24.09 -26.54
C SER A 16 36.78 -24.43 -25.48
N ARG A 17 37.71 -25.29 -25.86
CA ARG A 17 38.75 -25.92 -25.04
C ARG A 17 40.06 -25.16 -25.25
N VAL A 18 40.60 -24.56 -24.19
CA VAL A 18 41.99 -24.08 -24.04
C VAL A 18 42.32 -24.39 -22.58
N GLU A 19 42.92 -25.55 -22.33
CA GLU A 19 44.38 -25.75 -22.20
C GLU A 19 44.96 -25.17 -20.91
N ALA A 20 45.72 -26.02 -20.23
CA ALA A 20 46.26 -25.78 -18.90
C ALA A 20 47.77 -25.96 -18.94
N GLU A 21 48.48 -24.90 -18.62
CA GLU A 21 49.79 -24.92 -17.98
C GLU A 21 49.67 -24.03 -16.73
N GLY A 22 50.35 -24.26 -15.62
CA GLY A 22 51.49 -25.12 -15.40
C GLY A 22 52.46 -24.36 -14.49
N GLY A 23 52.34 -24.54 -13.18
CA GLY A 23 53.05 -23.69 -12.22
C GLY A 23 52.88 -24.16 -10.78
N GLY A 24 53.62 -25.20 -10.39
CA GLY A 24 53.60 -25.72 -9.03
C GLY A 24 54.48 -24.90 -8.07
N GLY A 25 54.02 -24.75 -6.83
CA GLY A 25 54.78 -24.10 -5.75
C GLY A 25 54.41 -24.70 -4.38
N ARG A 26 55.39 -25.33 -3.72
CA ARG A 26 55.31 -25.83 -2.33
C ARG A 26 55.13 -24.62 -1.38
N GLY A 27 54.58 -24.71 -0.17
CA GLY A 27 54.17 -25.81 0.71
C GLY A 27 54.29 -25.32 2.17
N GLY A 28 53.72 -26.03 3.16
CA GLY A 28 53.97 -25.75 4.59
C GLY A 28 52.73 -25.54 5.48
N ARG A 29 52.70 -26.27 6.61
CA ARG A 29 51.73 -26.20 7.71
C ARG A 29 52.35 -26.99 8.90
N PRO A 30 51.81 -26.85 10.13
CA PRO A 30 51.91 -25.75 11.10
C PRO A 30 53.10 -26.04 12.07
N PRO A 31 53.11 -25.91 13.44
CA PRO A 31 52.11 -25.65 14.51
C PRO A 31 52.14 -24.17 14.99
N GLY A 32 51.47 -23.69 16.05
CA GLY A 32 50.55 -24.31 17.02
C GLY A 32 50.94 -23.98 18.47
N GLU A 33 50.18 -23.10 19.13
CA GLU A 33 50.18 -22.72 20.55
C GLU A 33 48.79 -22.09 20.82
N GLY A 34 48.16 -22.17 21.98
CA GLY A 34 48.62 -22.66 23.28
C GLY A 34 48.28 -21.60 24.35
N GLU A 35 47.63 -22.02 25.45
CA GLU A 35 47.27 -21.16 26.61
C GLU A 35 46.18 -20.10 26.35
N GLY A 36 45.38 -19.67 27.35
CA GLY A 36 45.26 -20.14 28.73
C GLY A 36 44.66 -19.08 29.67
N GLU A 37 43.75 -19.51 30.55
CA GLU A 37 43.27 -18.80 31.76
C GLU A 37 42.44 -17.49 31.64
N GLY A 38 41.77 -17.11 32.74
CA GLY A 38 41.32 -15.72 32.95
C GLY A 38 39.86 -15.45 33.37
N GLY A 39 39.14 -16.40 33.97
CA GLY A 39 37.72 -16.18 34.32
C GLY A 39 37.48 -15.15 35.45
N ARG A 40 36.68 -14.10 35.17
CA ARG A 40 35.79 -13.39 36.11
C ARG A 40 34.54 -12.95 35.31
N GLY A 41 33.30 -13.12 35.74
CA GLY A 41 32.81 -13.35 37.10
C GLY A 41 31.93 -12.18 37.56
N ALA A 42 30.86 -11.89 36.81
CA ALA A 42 29.87 -10.86 37.15
C ALA A 42 28.45 -11.46 37.04
N GLY A 43 27.78 -11.55 38.20
CA GLY A 43 26.42 -12.11 38.32
C GLY A 43 25.30 -11.14 37.90
N PRO A 44 24.04 -11.59 37.94
CA PRO A 44 22.92 -10.94 37.26
C PRO A 44 22.38 -9.69 37.99
N HIS A 45 21.85 -8.75 37.20
CA HIS A 45 21.08 -7.61 37.70
C HIS A 45 19.78 -8.06 38.39
N PRO A 46 19.36 -7.41 39.50
CA PRO A 46 18.10 -7.71 40.16
C PRO A 46 16.89 -7.20 39.35
N PRO A 47 15.72 -7.86 39.41
CA PRO A 47 14.52 -7.46 38.68
C PRO A 47 13.85 -6.22 39.28
N SER A 48 13.26 -5.40 38.42
CA SER A 48 12.49 -4.22 38.81
C SER A 48 11.14 -4.58 39.47
N PRO A 49 10.66 -3.81 40.46
CA PRO A 49 9.41 -4.11 41.16
C PRO A 49 8.16 -3.84 40.28
N PRO A 50 7.07 -4.59 40.47
CA PRO A 50 5.82 -4.41 39.73
C PRO A 50 5.03 -3.16 40.18
N PRO A 51 4.19 -2.58 39.30
CA PRO A 51 3.38 -1.41 39.63
C PRO A 51 2.23 -1.75 40.62
N PRO A 52 1.77 -0.77 41.43
CA PRO A 52 0.71 -0.99 42.42
C PRO A 52 -0.68 -1.16 41.77
N PRO A 53 -1.60 -1.90 42.42
CA PRO A 53 -2.95 -2.14 41.91
C PRO A 53 -3.87 -0.89 42.04
N PRO A 54 -4.90 -0.76 41.19
CA PRO A 54 -5.82 0.37 41.22
C PRO A 54 -6.76 0.33 42.44
N ALA A 55 -6.93 1.48 43.10
CA ALA A 55 -7.85 1.64 44.22
C ALA A 55 -9.32 1.49 43.81
N ARG A 56 -10.15 0.98 44.75
CA ARG A 56 -11.62 0.87 44.65
C ARG A 56 -12.30 1.58 45.82
N PRO A 57 -13.61 1.88 45.74
CA PRO A 57 -14.12 3.23 45.97
C PRO A 57 -14.64 3.48 47.40
N PRO A 58 -14.88 4.74 47.77
CA PRO A 58 -15.76 5.05 48.88
C PRO A 58 -17.22 4.78 48.50
N ALA A 59 -17.93 4.03 49.35
CA ALA A 59 -19.38 3.93 49.30
C ALA A 59 -19.99 5.16 50.01
N CYS A 60 -21.14 5.64 49.53
CA CYS A 60 -22.03 6.48 50.34
C CYS A 60 -23.49 6.21 49.99
N SER A 61 -24.38 6.46 50.95
CA SER A 61 -25.65 5.72 51.12
C SER A 61 -26.87 6.62 51.25
N SER A 62 -28.03 6.09 50.82
CA SER A 62 -29.39 6.61 51.11
C SER A 62 -29.71 7.98 50.46
N SER A 63 -30.95 8.45 50.28
CA SER A 63 -32.31 7.93 50.54
C SER A 63 -33.30 8.72 49.65
N CYS A 64 -34.37 8.10 49.13
CA CYS A 64 -35.73 8.69 49.17
C CYS A 64 -36.80 7.74 48.59
N ARG A 65 -38.03 7.79 49.16
CA ARG A 65 -39.17 6.89 48.87
C ARG A 65 -40.19 7.50 47.90
N PRO A 66 -41.03 6.66 47.24
CA PRO A 66 -42.12 7.12 46.39
C PRO A 66 -43.41 7.47 47.16
N THR A 67 -44.16 8.46 46.67
CA THR A 67 -45.50 8.86 47.11
C THR A 67 -46.61 8.01 46.45
N ARG A 68 -47.83 8.02 47.03
CA ARG A 68 -48.91 7.03 46.80
C ARG A 68 -50.21 7.63 46.19
N ARG A 69 -50.82 6.87 45.26
CA ARG A 69 -52.30 6.64 45.08
C ARG A 69 -53.17 7.83 44.59
N PRO A 70 -54.45 7.65 44.15
CA PRO A 70 -55.35 6.48 44.24
C PRO A 70 -55.83 5.90 42.87
N ARG A 71 -57.09 5.41 42.75
CA ARG A 71 -57.43 3.96 42.80
C ARG A 71 -58.90 3.65 42.38
N ALA A 72 -59.13 3.02 41.22
CA ALA A 72 -60.40 2.37 40.82
C ALA A 72 -60.14 1.34 39.69
N GLN A 73 -60.91 0.29 39.40
CA GLN A 73 -61.78 -0.67 40.12
C GLN A 73 -62.38 -1.58 39.03
N GLY A 74 -62.10 -2.90 39.06
CA GLY A 74 -62.71 -3.95 38.22
C GLY A 74 -62.01 -4.16 36.86
N ASP A 75 -61.76 -5.35 36.34
CA ASP A 75 -62.40 -6.67 36.54
C ASP A 75 -61.38 -7.83 36.37
N THR A 76 -61.81 -9.06 36.60
CA THR A 76 -61.02 -10.31 36.66
C THR A 76 -60.77 -10.97 35.29
N ARG A 77 -59.53 -11.40 35.04
CA ARG A 77 -59.11 -12.76 34.60
C ARG A 77 -57.71 -12.78 33.98
N GLY A 78 -56.88 -13.76 34.40
CA GLY A 78 -55.91 -14.43 33.54
C GLY A 78 -54.54 -13.78 33.25
N GLY A 79 -53.49 -14.30 33.92
CA GLY A 79 -52.29 -14.77 33.19
C GLY A 79 -51.15 -13.79 32.86
N CYS A 80 -50.02 -13.98 33.53
CA CYS A 80 -48.64 -13.75 33.05
C CYS A 80 -48.16 -12.32 32.67
N ARG A 81 -47.58 -11.66 33.70
CA ARG A 81 -46.39 -10.77 33.67
C ARG A 81 -45.88 -10.32 32.28
N THR A 82 -46.17 -9.07 31.93
CA THR A 82 -45.27 -8.27 31.08
C THR A 82 -44.24 -7.54 31.95
N GLY A 83 -42.97 -7.59 31.54
CA GLY A 83 -41.84 -6.93 32.20
C GLY A 83 -40.72 -6.71 31.18
N PRO A 84 -40.01 -5.57 31.20
CA PRO A 84 -39.38 -5.04 29.99
C PRO A 84 -37.94 -5.50 29.76
N GLY A 85 -37.49 -5.38 28.51
CA GLY A 85 -36.09 -5.14 28.16
C GLY A 85 -35.13 -6.32 28.28
N ARG A 86 -35.00 -7.10 27.20
CA ARG A 86 -33.72 -7.72 26.82
C ARG A 86 -33.48 -7.62 25.31
N GLU A 87 -32.97 -6.47 24.92
CA GLU A 87 -32.20 -6.33 23.69
C GLU A 87 -30.95 -7.21 23.79
N ASN A 88 -31.05 -8.45 23.30
CA ASN A 88 -29.96 -9.41 23.41
C ASN A 88 -29.68 -10.07 22.05
N ARG A 89 -28.87 -9.36 21.25
CA ARG A 89 -27.83 -9.90 20.35
C ARG A 89 -28.05 -11.34 19.88
N SER A 90 -28.95 -11.53 18.92
CA SER A 90 -28.94 -12.75 18.09
C SER A 90 -27.86 -12.62 17.00
N TRP A 91 -26.60 -12.80 17.37
CA TRP A 91 -25.52 -13.09 16.41
C TRP A 91 -25.55 -14.58 16.03
N LYS A 92 -26.70 -15.07 15.54
CA LYS A 92 -26.89 -16.49 15.23
C LYS A 92 -27.04 -16.72 13.72
N SER A 93 -26.28 -17.70 13.24
CA SER A 93 -26.21 -18.19 11.85
C SER A 93 -25.55 -17.26 10.82
N ARG A 94 -24.22 -17.22 10.83
CA ARG A 94 -23.42 -16.92 9.63
C ARG A 94 -23.39 -18.13 8.69
N GLU A 95 -24.48 -18.36 7.97
CA GLU A 95 -24.41 -19.13 6.74
C GLU A 95 -24.07 -18.17 5.60
N CYS A 96 -22.85 -18.26 5.07
CA CYS A 96 -22.40 -17.46 3.92
C CYS A 96 -23.05 -17.96 2.63
N SER A 97 -24.37 -17.76 2.51
CA SER A 97 -25.11 -18.08 1.30
C SER A 97 -24.68 -17.15 0.17
N LEU A 98 -24.14 -17.74 -0.90
CA LEU A 98 -23.86 -17.03 -2.17
C LEU A 98 -25.11 -16.34 -2.73
N ARG A 99 -26.32 -16.82 -2.40
CA ARG A 99 -27.58 -16.16 -2.79
C ARG A 99 -27.81 -14.86 -2.00
N THR A 100 -27.42 -14.79 -0.73
CA THR A 100 -27.46 -13.56 0.07
C THR A 100 -26.40 -12.57 -0.41
N LEU A 101 -25.18 -13.04 -0.72
CA LEU A 101 -24.16 -12.20 -1.34
C LEU A 101 -24.65 -11.65 -2.69
N ASN A 102 -25.21 -12.50 -3.55
CA ASN A 102 -25.73 -12.09 -4.85
C ASN A 102 -26.91 -11.11 -4.71
N ARG A 103 -27.84 -11.31 -3.75
CA ARG A 103 -28.92 -10.35 -3.48
C ARG A 103 -28.39 -8.98 -3.07
N VAL A 104 -27.46 -8.95 -2.10
CA VAL A 104 -26.82 -7.69 -1.66
C VAL A 104 -26.05 -7.04 -2.80
N LEU A 105 -25.41 -7.84 -3.66
CA LEU A 105 -24.71 -7.31 -4.84
C LEU A 105 -25.68 -6.74 -5.87
N HIS A 106 -26.79 -7.43 -6.15
CA HIS A 106 -27.83 -6.97 -7.07
C HIS A 106 -28.50 -5.68 -6.56
N ASP A 107 -28.87 -5.64 -5.28
CA ASP A 107 -29.49 -4.46 -4.68
C ASP A 107 -28.53 -3.26 -4.62
N GLU A 108 -27.26 -3.47 -4.22
CA GLU A 108 -26.31 -2.36 -4.07
C GLU A 108 -25.68 -1.89 -5.40
N ILE A 109 -25.68 -2.73 -6.46
CA ILE A 109 -25.26 -2.34 -7.81
C ILE A 109 -26.42 -1.71 -8.60
N LEU A 110 -27.59 -2.35 -8.65
CA LEU A 110 -28.71 -1.91 -9.51
C LEU A 110 -29.64 -0.87 -8.88
N ASN A 111 -29.88 -0.89 -7.57
CA ASN A 111 -30.77 0.12 -6.94
C ASN A 111 -30.04 1.45 -6.64
N LYS A 112 -28.71 1.50 -6.77
CA LYS A 112 -27.91 2.73 -6.58
C LYS A 112 -26.92 2.97 -7.74
N PRO A 113 -27.40 3.05 -9.00
CA PRO A 113 -26.54 3.16 -10.17
C PRO A 113 -25.65 4.41 -10.12
N MET A 114 -26.08 5.51 -9.48
CA MET A 114 -25.25 6.72 -9.31
C MET A 114 -24.08 6.53 -8.33
N GLU A 115 -24.23 5.76 -7.26
CA GLU A 115 -23.14 5.47 -6.32
C GLU A 115 -22.13 4.48 -6.91
N THR A 116 -22.62 3.59 -7.77
CA THR A 116 -21.83 2.63 -8.53
C THR A 116 -21.08 3.34 -9.67
N LEU A 117 -21.75 4.19 -10.45
CA LEU A 117 -21.16 5.00 -11.54
C LEU A 117 -20.05 5.95 -11.05
N LYS A 118 -20.17 6.51 -9.84
CA LYS A 118 -19.07 7.27 -9.21
C LYS A 118 -17.77 6.46 -9.12
N LEU A 119 -17.84 5.14 -8.91
CA LEU A 119 -16.64 4.26 -8.87
C LEU A 119 -16.11 3.90 -10.27
N ALA A 120 -16.91 4.04 -11.33
CA ALA A 120 -16.43 3.88 -12.69
C ALA A 120 -15.37 4.94 -13.05
N ILE A 121 -15.49 6.17 -12.51
CA ILE A 121 -14.55 7.28 -12.73
C ILE A 121 -13.11 6.90 -12.29
N PRO A 122 -12.81 6.57 -11.01
CA PRO A 122 -11.45 6.19 -10.62
C PRO A 122 -10.99 4.91 -11.33
N SER A 123 -11.89 3.95 -11.61
CA SER A 123 -11.53 2.73 -12.35
C SER A 123 -11.06 3.01 -13.79
N GLY A 124 -11.78 3.87 -14.53
CA GLY A 124 -11.40 4.28 -15.88
C GLY A 124 -10.09 5.07 -15.88
N ILE A 125 -9.91 5.96 -14.89
CA ILE A 125 -8.68 6.74 -14.75
C ILE A 125 -7.47 5.85 -14.41
N TYR A 126 -7.61 4.85 -13.53
CA TYR A 126 -6.53 3.88 -13.27
C TYR A 126 -6.19 3.04 -14.51
N THR A 127 -7.18 2.70 -15.35
CA THR A 127 -6.94 1.98 -16.60
C THR A 127 -6.20 2.87 -17.61
N LEU A 128 -6.62 4.11 -17.79
CA LEU A 128 -5.94 5.10 -18.64
C LEU A 128 -4.49 5.32 -18.17
N GLN A 129 -4.30 5.47 -16.86
CA GLN A 129 -2.98 5.62 -16.24
C GLN A 129 -2.02 4.47 -16.56
N ASN A 130 -2.46 3.23 -16.43
CA ASN A 130 -1.61 2.08 -16.71
C ASN A 130 -1.13 2.09 -18.19
N ASN A 131 -1.97 2.55 -19.11
CA ASN A 131 -1.60 2.73 -20.52
C ASN A 131 -0.66 3.93 -20.73
N LEU A 132 -0.93 5.08 -20.11
CA LEU A 132 -0.04 6.27 -20.18
C LEU A 132 1.36 5.98 -19.60
N LEU A 133 1.46 5.18 -18.54
CA LEU A 133 2.75 4.78 -17.97
C LEU A 133 3.54 3.88 -18.93
N TYR A 134 2.88 3.01 -19.69
CA TYR A 134 3.54 2.23 -20.75
C TYR A 134 4.04 3.12 -21.90
N VAL A 135 3.24 4.13 -22.31
CA VAL A 135 3.65 5.13 -23.31
C VAL A 135 4.83 5.98 -22.82
N ALA A 136 4.86 6.33 -21.53
CA ALA A 136 5.99 7.03 -20.94
C ALA A 136 7.26 6.16 -20.92
N LEU A 137 7.17 4.90 -20.48
CA LEU A 137 8.29 3.94 -20.46
C LEU A 137 8.85 3.61 -21.86
N SER A 138 8.02 3.63 -22.91
CA SER A 138 8.51 3.43 -24.27
C SER A 138 9.27 4.64 -24.81
N ASN A 139 8.90 5.86 -24.39
CA ASN A 139 9.38 7.14 -24.93
C ASN A 139 10.30 7.96 -24.00
N LEU A 140 10.61 7.48 -22.80
CA LEU A 140 11.59 8.07 -21.87
C LEU A 140 12.68 7.06 -21.52
N ASP A 141 13.81 7.56 -21.05
CA ASP A 141 14.80 6.77 -20.30
C ASP A 141 14.28 6.47 -18.87
N ALA A 142 14.89 5.48 -18.23
CA ALA A 142 14.45 5.00 -16.92
C ALA A 142 14.64 6.04 -15.79
N ALA A 143 15.68 6.89 -15.87
CA ALA A 143 15.95 7.88 -14.83
C ALA A 143 14.94 9.03 -14.88
N THR A 144 14.73 9.62 -16.06
CA THR A 144 13.73 10.67 -16.29
C THR A 144 12.33 10.16 -15.95
N TYR A 145 11.97 8.95 -16.37
CA TYR A 145 10.70 8.34 -16.02
C TYR A 145 10.52 8.21 -14.49
N GLN A 146 11.51 7.63 -13.79
CA GLN A 146 11.40 7.41 -12.34
C GLN A 146 11.28 8.73 -11.58
N VAL A 147 12.17 9.70 -11.82
CA VAL A 147 12.13 11.00 -11.14
C VAL A 147 10.80 11.72 -11.39
N THR A 148 10.31 11.73 -12.64
CA THR A 148 9.07 12.42 -12.99
C THR A 148 7.85 11.71 -12.40
N TYR A 149 7.84 10.37 -12.35
CA TYR A 149 6.69 9.64 -11.80
C TYR A 149 6.47 9.90 -10.31
N GLN A 150 7.54 10.18 -9.53
CA GLN A 150 7.42 10.51 -8.11
C GLN A 150 6.67 11.83 -7.83
N LEU A 151 6.48 12.69 -8.83
CA LEU A 151 5.62 13.89 -8.72
C LEU A 151 4.18 13.55 -8.31
N LYS A 152 3.74 12.31 -8.55
CA LYS A 152 2.51 11.70 -8.04
C LYS A 152 2.30 11.89 -6.53
N ILE A 153 3.36 11.93 -5.72
CA ILE A 153 3.27 12.14 -4.27
C ILE A 153 2.74 13.56 -3.99
N LEU A 154 3.29 14.56 -4.68
CA LEU A 154 2.88 15.96 -4.54
C LEU A 154 1.50 16.22 -5.15
N THR A 155 1.18 15.65 -6.33
CA THR A 155 -0.17 15.79 -6.91
C THR A 155 -1.22 15.15 -5.99
N THR A 156 -0.92 13.98 -5.40
CA THR A 156 -1.77 13.34 -4.40
C THR A 156 -2.01 14.24 -3.18
N ALA A 157 -0.97 14.88 -2.65
CA ALA A 157 -1.11 15.79 -1.51
C ALA A 157 -1.95 17.03 -1.86
N LEU A 158 -1.68 17.67 -3.00
CA LEU A 158 -2.44 18.82 -3.52
C LEU A 158 -3.93 18.48 -3.67
N PHE A 159 -4.26 17.35 -4.31
CA PHE A 159 -5.64 16.89 -4.41
C PHE A 159 -6.24 16.53 -3.05
N SER A 160 -5.47 15.95 -2.10
CA SER A 160 -5.99 15.62 -0.76
C SER A 160 -6.35 16.86 0.05
N VAL A 161 -5.59 17.95 -0.08
CA VAL A 161 -5.93 19.26 0.51
C VAL A 161 -7.14 19.88 -0.21
N SER A 162 -7.17 19.86 -1.54
CA SER A 162 -8.25 20.48 -2.33
C SER A 162 -9.60 19.74 -2.24
N MET A 163 -9.61 18.41 -2.32
CA MET A 163 -10.84 17.61 -2.47
C MET A 163 -11.41 17.06 -1.15
N LEU A 164 -10.55 16.84 -0.14
CA LEU A 164 -10.92 16.34 1.20
C LEU A 164 -10.73 17.42 2.28
N SER A 165 -10.34 18.64 1.90
CA SER A 165 -10.15 19.79 2.82
C SER A 165 -9.20 19.50 3.99
N LYS A 166 -8.20 18.63 3.79
CA LYS A 166 -7.19 18.32 4.80
C LYS A 166 -6.30 19.54 5.07
N LYS A 167 -5.98 19.78 6.34
CA LYS A 167 -5.01 20.80 6.77
C LYS A 167 -3.64 20.14 6.91
N LEU A 168 -2.74 20.37 5.96
CA LEU A 168 -1.34 19.96 6.03
C LEU A 168 -0.48 21.11 6.57
N GLY A 169 0.31 20.85 7.61
CA GLY A 169 1.27 21.82 8.15
C GLY A 169 2.50 22.00 7.27
N VAL A 170 3.28 23.07 7.49
CA VAL A 170 4.52 23.35 6.73
C VAL A 170 5.52 22.19 6.81
N TYR A 171 5.70 21.58 7.99
CA TYR A 171 6.55 20.40 8.17
C TYR A 171 6.07 19.18 7.39
N GLN A 172 4.75 19.00 7.25
CA GLN A 172 4.17 17.92 6.45
C GLN A 172 4.40 18.17 4.96
N TRP A 173 4.20 19.40 4.46
CA TRP A 173 4.57 19.77 3.09
C TRP A 173 6.05 19.55 2.80
N LEU A 174 6.93 19.99 3.69
CA LEU A 174 8.37 19.78 3.56
C LEU A 174 8.72 18.28 3.54
N SER A 175 8.13 17.48 4.42
CA SER A 175 8.35 16.03 4.44
C SER A 175 7.89 15.32 3.17
N LEU A 176 6.85 15.82 2.47
CA LEU A 176 6.40 15.26 1.20
C LEU A 176 7.36 15.53 0.05
N VAL A 177 8.00 16.71 0.04
CA VAL A 177 9.08 17.03 -0.91
C VAL A 177 10.31 16.17 -0.62
N ILE A 178 10.73 16.06 0.66
CA ILE A 178 11.85 15.18 1.06
C ILE A 178 11.55 13.72 0.71
N LEU A 179 10.31 13.25 0.90
CA LEU A 179 9.90 11.90 0.50
C LEU A 179 10.02 11.71 -1.01
N MET A 180 9.52 12.65 -1.82
CA MET A 180 9.65 12.59 -3.29
C MET A 180 11.11 12.47 -3.72
N THR A 181 11.98 13.34 -3.20
CA THR A 181 13.42 13.33 -3.48
C THR A 181 14.09 12.03 -3.01
N GLY A 182 13.79 11.57 -1.79
CA GLY A 182 14.35 10.34 -1.23
C GLY A 182 14.00 9.10 -2.06
N VAL A 183 12.74 8.96 -2.48
CA VAL A 183 12.32 7.81 -3.30
C VAL A 183 12.83 7.91 -4.74
N ALA A 184 13.05 9.12 -5.27
CA ALA A 184 13.71 9.31 -6.56
C ALA A 184 15.18 8.82 -6.52
N PHE A 185 15.90 9.07 -5.42
CA PHE A 185 17.25 8.51 -5.23
C PHE A 185 17.25 6.99 -4.96
N VAL A 186 16.32 6.48 -4.15
CA VAL A 186 16.18 5.03 -3.90
C VAL A 186 15.91 4.23 -5.18
N GLN A 187 15.15 4.81 -6.12
CA GLN A 187 14.82 4.19 -7.41
C GLN A 187 15.75 4.63 -8.56
N TRP A 188 16.85 5.32 -8.28
CA TRP A 188 17.75 5.78 -9.33
C TRP A 188 18.42 4.58 -10.02
N PRO A 189 18.29 4.43 -11.35
CA PRO A 189 18.94 3.34 -12.08
C PRO A 189 20.46 3.49 -11.96
N SER A 190 21.11 2.52 -11.33
CA SER A 190 22.56 2.49 -11.14
C SER A 190 23.19 1.64 -12.25
N ASP A 191 24.09 2.24 -13.03
CA ASP A 191 24.66 1.66 -14.26
C ASP A 191 25.18 0.22 -14.06
N SER A 192 24.56 -0.72 -14.77
CA SER A 192 24.98 -2.13 -14.88
C SER A 192 24.14 -2.97 -15.87
N GLN A 193 23.10 -2.40 -16.47
CA GLN A 193 22.61 -2.86 -17.78
C GLN A 193 23.21 -1.96 -18.85
N GLU A 194 23.62 -2.56 -19.98
CA GLU A 194 23.95 -1.82 -21.19
C GLU A 194 22.80 -0.86 -21.49
N VAL A 195 23.04 0.44 -21.24
CA VAL A 195 22.07 1.47 -21.58
C VAL A 195 22.03 1.48 -23.10
N VAL A 196 21.00 0.84 -23.65
CA VAL A 196 20.52 1.18 -24.99
C VAL A 196 20.11 2.63 -24.88
N SER A 197 21.05 3.51 -25.19
CA SER A 197 20.83 4.92 -25.46
C SER A 197 19.85 4.97 -26.62
N LYS A 198 18.56 4.94 -26.28
CA LYS A 198 17.52 5.23 -27.24
C LYS A 198 17.80 6.66 -27.67
N GLU A 199 18.26 6.82 -28.90
CA GLU A 199 18.28 8.09 -29.63
C GLU A 199 16.82 8.55 -29.80
N LEU A 200 16.24 9.02 -28.69
CA LEU A 200 14.87 9.50 -28.61
C LEU A 200 14.86 10.87 -29.27
N SER A 201 14.31 10.93 -30.48
CA SER A 201 13.97 12.20 -31.12
C SER A 201 13.19 13.06 -30.12
N ALA A 202 13.53 14.35 -30.02
CA ALA A 202 12.97 15.28 -29.02
C ALA A 202 11.43 15.28 -28.98
N GLY A 203 10.77 15.03 -30.11
CA GLY A 203 9.32 14.86 -30.16
C GLY A 203 8.79 13.64 -29.40
N SER A 204 9.50 12.50 -29.46
CA SER A 204 9.16 11.29 -28.69
C SER A 204 9.34 11.52 -27.18
N GLN A 205 10.47 12.12 -26.77
CA GLN A 205 10.72 12.44 -25.36
C GLN A 205 9.67 13.41 -24.79
N PHE A 206 9.23 14.40 -25.57
CA PHE A 206 8.14 15.31 -25.17
C PHE A 206 6.80 14.58 -24.99
N VAL A 207 6.44 13.65 -25.89
CA VAL A 207 5.25 12.80 -25.74
C VAL A 207 5.35 11.93 -24.48
N GLY A 208 6.52 11.34 -24.22
CA GLY A 208 6.79 10.58 -23.00
C GLY A 208 6.64 11.41 -21.73
N LEU A 209 7.17 12.65 -21.72
CA LEU A 209 7.06 13.58 -20.61
C LEU A 209 5.61 14.01 -20.35
N MET A 210 4.86 14.35 -21.39
CA MET A 210 3.44 14.69 -21.28
C MET A 210 2.60 13.49 -20.82
N ALA A 211 2.93 12.27 -21.25
CA ALA A 211 2.27 11.05 -20.80
C ALA A 211 2.49 10.79 -19.31
N VAL A 212 3.72 10.89 -18.79
CA VAL A 212 3.99 10.70 -17.35
C VAL A 212 3.40 11.82 -16.50
N LEU A 213 3.45 13.08 -16.92
CA LEU A 213 2.80 14.18 -16.21
C LEU A 213 1.28 13.95 -16.10
N THR A 214 0.63 13.62 -17.23
CA THR A 214 -0.80 13.29 -17.25
C THR A 214 -1.11 12.08 -16.37
N ALA A 215 -0.25 11.06 -16.35
CA ALA A 215 -0.35 9.92 -15.44
C ALA A 215 -0.21 10.34 -13.96
N CYS A 216 0.70 11.23 -13.60
CA CYS A 216 0.88 11.71 -12.22
C CYS A 216 -0.31 12.51 -11.71
N PHE A 217 -0.85 13.44 -12.51
CA PHE A 217 -2.05 14.22 -12.13
C PHE A 217 -3.28 13.31 -12.01
N SER A 218 -3.50 12.43 -12.98
CA SER A 218 -4.61 11.48 -12.95
C SER A 218 -4.51 10.48 -11.78
N SER A 219 -3.29 10.11 -11.34
CA SER A 219 -3.09 9.24 -10.16
C SER A 219 -3.46 9.92 -8.86
N GLY A 220 -3.02 11.17 -8.68
CA GLY A 220 -3.37 11.97 -7.52
C GLY A 220 -4.87 12.16 -7.43
N PHE A 221 -5.51 12.53 -8.54
CA PHE A 221 -6.97 12.70 -8.60
C PHE A 221 -7.71 11.39 -8.31
N ALA A 222 -7.44 10.29 -9.02
CA ALA A 222 -8.17 9.04 -8.84
C ALA A 222 -7.97 8.42 -7.45
N GLY A 223 -6.75 8.50 -6.89
CA GLY A 223 -6.43 8.03 -5.55
C GLY A 223 -7.18 8.80 -4.46
N VAL A 224 -7.20 10.13 -4.57
CA VAL A 224 -7.89 11.00 -3.61
C VAL A 224 -9.41 10.93 -3.79
N TYR A 225 -9.91 10.84 -5.02
CA TYR A 225 -11.34 10.66 -5.31
C TYR A 225 -11.85 9.32 -4.76
N PHE A 226 -11.06 8.25 -4.88
CA PHE A 226 -11.37 6.96 -4.26
C PHE A 226 -11.31 7.04 -2.72
N GLU A 227 -10.33 7.74 -2.14
CA GLU A 227 -10.30 8.02 -0.69
C GLU A 227 -11.58 8.75 -0.24
N LYS A 228 -12.03 9.75 -1.01
CA LYS A 228 -13.26 10.50 -0.75
C LYS A 228 -14.48 9.59 -0.72
N ILE A 229 -14.72 8.79 -1.76
CA ILE A 229 -15.85 7.85 -1.82
C ILE A 229 -15.79 6.83 -0.67
N LEU A 230 -14.61 6.27 -0.39
CA LEU A 230 -14.43 5.32 0.71
C LEU A 230 -14.73 5.94 2.07
N LYS A 231 -14.48 7.23 2.29
CA LYS A 231 -14.64 7.89 3.60
C LYS A 231 -16.01 8.54 3.79
N GLU A 232 -16.57 9.18 2.77
CA GLU A 232 -17.88 9.87 2.85
C GLU A 232 -19.06 8.88 2.90
N THR A 233 -18.90 7.67 2.39
CA THR A 233 -20.03 6.72 2.24
C THR A 233 -20.04 5.64 3.32
N LYS A 234 -21.23 5.34 3.86
CA LYS A 234 -21.45 4.38 4.96
C LYS A 234 -21.32 2.91 4.54
N GLN A 235 -21.16 2.63 3.25
CA GLN A 235 -21.00 1.28 2.71
C GLN A 235 -19.67 0.64 3.15
N SER A 236 -19.60 -0.69 3.14
CA SER A 236 -18.37 -1.40 3.51
C SER A 236 -17.27 -1.23 2.45
N VAL A 237 -16.00 -1.24 2.88
CA VAL A 237 -14.85 -1.21 1.95
C VAL A 237 -14.92 -2.36 0.95
N TRP A 238 -15.37 -3.53 1.42
CA TRP A 238 -15.52 -4.73 0.61
C TRP A 238 -16.52 -4.55 -0.53
N ILE A 239 -17.72 -3.99 -0.28
CA ILE A 239 -18.70 -3.77 -1.35
C ILE A 239 -18.21 -2.70 -2.34
N ARG A 240 -17.55 -1.65 -1.85
CA ARG A 240 -16.91 -0.61 -2.67
C ARG A 240 -15.79 -1.19 -3.54
N ASN A 241 -15.00 -2.13 -3.03
CA ASN A 241 -13.95 -2.78 -3.78
C ASN A 241 -14.49 -3.79 -4.80
N ILE A 242 -15.61 -4.46 -4.53
CA ILE A 242 -16.30 -5.31 -5.53
C ILE A 242 -16.90 -4.44 -6.65
N GLN A 243 -17.57 -3.32 -6.31
CA GLN A 243 -18.08 -2.36 -7.31
C GLN A 243 -16.94 -1.80 -8.18
N LEU A 244 -15.81 -1.40 -7.57
CA LEU A 244 -14.62 -0.95 -8.30
C LEU A 244 -14.04 -2.07 -9.19
N GLY A 245 -13.92 -3.29 -8.66
CA GLY A 245 -13.43 -4.46 -9.39
C GLY A 245 -14.32 -4.88 -10.55
N PHE A 246 -15.64 -4.69 -10.44
CA PHE A 246 -16.60 -4.94 -11.51
C PHE A 246 -16.35 -4.02 -12.71
N PHE A 247 -16.27 -2.70 -12.50
CA PHE A 247 -15.89 -1.77 -13.57
C PHE A 247 -14.46 -1.99 -14.06
N GLY A 248 -13.52 -2.30 -13.16
CA GLY A 248 -12.14 -2.63 -13.51
C GLY A 248 -12.04 -3.84 -14.44
N SER A 249 -12.87 -4.86 -14.23
CA SER A 249 -12.98 -6.02 -15.11
C SER A 249 -13.54 -5.65 -16.47
N ILE A 250 -14.59 -4.82 -16.54
CA ILE A 250 -15.16 -4.34 -17.80
C ILE A 250 -14.12 -3.53 -18.60
N PHE A 251 -13.48 -2.55 -17.98
CA PHE A 251 -12.44 -1.75 -18.65
C PHE A 251 -11.20 -2.58 -19.01
N GLY A 252 -10.84 -3.57 -18.20
CA GLY A 252 -9.74 -4.50 -18.47
C GLY A 252 -10.03 -5.39 -19.69
N LEU A 253 -11.21 -6.01 -19.75
CA LEU A 253 -11.64 -6.83 -20.89
C LEU A 253 -11.78 -6.00 -22.17
N LEU A 254 -12.31 -4.78 -22.07
CA LEU A 254 -12.36 -3.84 -23.19
C LEU A 254 -10.96 -3.47 -23.68
N GLY A 255 -10.00 -3.24 -22.76
CA GLY A 255 -8.59 -3.02 -23.10
C GLY A 255 -7.99 -4.22 -23.84
N VAL A 256 -8.19 -5.45 -23.35
CA VAL A 256 -7.73 -6.67 -24.04
C VAL A 256 -8.37 -6.80 -25.43
N TYR A 257 -9.66 -6.52 -25.57
CA TYR A 257 -10.35 -6.56 -26.87
C TYR A 257 -9.77 -5.54 -27.87
N ILE A 258 -9.52 -4.30 -27.43
CA ILE A 258 -9.00 -3.22 -28.28
C ILE A 258 -7.53 -3.46 -28.69
N TYR A 259 -6.68 -3.92 -27.77
CA TYR A 259 -5.23 -4.00 -28.00
C TYR A 259 -4.72 -5.38 -28.45
N ASP A 260 -5.38 -6.49 -28.08
CA ASP A 260 -4.90 -7.85 -28.31
C ASP A 260 -5.99 -8.82 -28.81
N GLY A 261 -7.18 -8.31 -29.15
CA GLY A 261 -8.35 -9.14 -29.45
C GLY A 261 -8.11 -10.23 -30.51
N GLU A 262 -7.32 -9.94 -31.55
CA GLU A 262 -6.98 -10.90 -32.59
C GLU A 262 -6.06 -12.04 -32.09
N LEU A 263 -5.08 -11.71 -31.25
CA LEU A 263 -4.16 -12.69 -30.65
C LEU A 263 -4.88 -13.56 -29.62
N VAL A 264 -5.74 -12.96 -28.81
CA VAL A 264 -6.58 -13.65 -27.83
C VAL A 264 -7.62 -14.56 -28.50
N SER A 265 -8.17 -14.15 -29.65
CA SER A 265 -9.08 -14.98 -30.44
C SER A 265 -8.36 -16.19 -31.04
N LYS A 266 -7.16 -16.01 -31.59
CA LYS A 266 -6.37 -17.09 -32.22
C LYS A 266 -5.80 -18.10 -31.22
N ASN A 267 -5.34 -17.65 -30.05
CA ASN A 267 -4.58 -18.48 -29.12
C ASN A 267 -5.27 -18.75 -27.77
N GLY A 268 -6.39 -18.09 -27.48
CA GLY A 268 -7.09 -18.14 -26.20
C GLY A 268 -6.53 -17.16 -25.15
N PHE A 269 -7.42 -16.67 -24.28
CA PHE A 269 -7.12 -15.66 -23.26
C PHE A 269 -6.04 -16.09 -22.25
N PHE A 270 -5.97 -17.39 -21.93
CA PHE A 270 -5.05 -17.95 -20.94
C PHE A 270 -3.73 -18.49 -21.54
N GLN A 271 -3.40 -18.15 -22.78
CA GLN A 271 -2.15 -18.57 -23.40
C GLN A 271 -0.94 -18.10 -22.57
N GLY A 272 -0.01 -19.01 -22.28
CA GLY A 272 1.23 -18.70 -21.57
C GLY A 272 1.07 -18.47 -20.05
N TYR A 273 -0.13 -18.62 -19.48
CA TYR A 273 -0.32 -18.58 -18.03
C TYR A 273 0.38 -19.76 -17.37
N ASN A 274 1.41 -19.47 -16.57
CA ASN A 274 2.14 -20.47 -15.79
C ASN A 274 1.86 -20.29 -14.28
N LYS A 275 2.47 -21.15 -13.44
CA LYS A 275 2.29 -21.08 -11.97
C LYS A 275 2.71 -19.72 -11.38
N LEU A 276 3.76 -19.09 -11.91
CA LEU A 276 4.21 -17.76 -11.49
C LEU A 276 3.22 -16.68 -11.91
N THR A 277 2.63 -16.77 -13.12
CA THR A 277 1.54 -15.87 -13.55
C THR A 277 0.39 -15.88 -12.55
N TRP A 278 -0.06 -17.07 -12.14
CA TRP A 278 -1.12 -17.20 -11.13
C TRP A 278 -0.73 -16.65 -9.75
N ILE A 279 0.50 -16.89 -9.30
CA ILE A 279 1.03 -16.30 -8.05
C ILE A 279 1.01 -14.77 -8.12
N VAL A 280 1.47 -14.17 -9.22
CA VAL A 280 1.47 -12.71 -9.42
C VAL A 280 0.04 -12.16 -9.47
N VAL A 281 -0.89 -12.83 -10.16
CA VAL A 281 -2.31 -12.42 -10.21
C VAL A 281 -2.94 -12.43 -8.81
N VAL A 282 -2.72 -13.49 -8.02
CA VAL A 282 -3.23 -13.59 -6.64
C VAL A 282 -2.59 -12.52 -5.74
N LEU A 283 -1.27 -12.34 -5.82
CA LEU A 283 -0.54 -11.34 -5.05
C LEU A 283 -1.01 -9.91 -5.38
N GLN A 284 -1.25 -9.61 -6.65
CA GLN A 284 -1.75 -8.31 -7.10
C GLN A 284 -3.19 -8.06 -6.63
N ALA A 285 -4.05 -9.08 -6.65
CA ALA A 285 -5.41 -8.99 -6.12
C ALA A 285 -5.42 -8.74 -4.59
N LEU A 286 -4.58 -9.47 -3.84
CA LEU A 286 -4.40 -9.26 -2.40
C LEU A 286 -3.81 -7.87 -2.09
N GLY A 287 -2.80 -7.43 -2.85
CA GLY A 287 -2.22 -6.11 -2.74
C GLY A 287 -3.26 -4.99 -2.97
N GLY A 288 -4.13 -5.16 -3.97
CA GLY A 288 -5.26 -4.24 -4.21
C GLY A 288 -6.22 -4.15 -3.02
N LEU A 289 -6.58 -5.28 -2.40
CA LEU A 289 -7.42 -5.32 -1.20
C LEU A 289 -6.76 -4.64 0.00
N VAL A 290 -5.46 -4.88 0.22
CA VAL A 290 -4.67 -4.22 1.28
C VAL A 290 -4.61 -2.71 1.04
N ILE A 291 -4.37 -2.26 -0.20
CA ILE A 291 -4.36 -0.85 -0.58
C ILE A 291 -5.72 -0.18 -0.28
N ALA A 292 -6.84 -0.84 -0.61
CA ALA A 292 -8.18 -0.31 -0.30
C ALA A 292 -8.42 -0.17 1.21
N ALA A 293 -7.95 -1.13 2.02
CA ALA A 293 -8.00 -1.04 3.47
C ALA A 293 -7.12 0.12 4.01
N VAL A 294 -5.87 0.24 3.54
CA VAL A 294 -4.97 1.34 3.92
C VAL A 294 -5.58 2.71 3.60
N ILE A 295 -6.18 2.90 2.42
CA ILE A 295 -6.83 4.16 2.04
C ILE A 295 -8.05 4.48 2.93
N LYS A 296 -8.82 3.46 3.38
CA LYS A 296 -9.95 3.67 4.30
C LYS A 296 -9.50 4.07 5.71
N TYR A 297 -8.56 3.33 6.29
CA TYR A 297 -8.20 3.44 7.71
C TYR A 297 -7.10 4.46 7.99
N ALA A 298 -6.17 4.64 7.05
CA ALA A 298 -5.23 5.74 7.01
C ALA A 298 -5.69 6.72 5.91
N ASP A 299 -4.88 6.94 4.87
CA ASP A 299 -5.20 7.80 3.74
C ASP A 299 -4.22 7.58 2.57
N ASN A 300 -4.47 8.23 1.43
CA ASN A 300 -3.64 8.07 0.24
C ASN A 300 -2.25 8.73 0.34
N ILE A 301 -2.02 9.63 1.31
CA ILE A 301 -0.69 10.19 1.61
C ILE A 301 0.11 9.19 2.45
N LEU A 302 -0.47 8.66 3.53
CA LEU A 302 0.14 7.60 4.36
C LEU A 302 0.45 6.33 3.56
N LYS A 303 -0.40 5.98 2.59
CA LYS A 303 -0.09 4.92 1.59
C LYS A 303 1.21 5.20 0.84
N GLY A 304 1.49 6.46 0.48
CA GLY A 304 2.73 6.87 -0.18
C GLY A 304 3.95 6.60 0.70
N PHE A 305 3.94 7.06 1.96
CA PHE A 305 4.99 6.76 2.94
C PHE A 305 5.19 5.24 3.14
N ALA A 306 4.10 4.49 3.35
CA ALA A 306 4.16 3.04 3.54
C ALA A 306 4.76 2.31 2.32
N THR A 307 4.40 2.72 1.10
CA THR A 307 4.97 2.16 -0.14
C THR A 307 6.47 2.48 -0.24
N SER A 308 6.86 3.71 0.11
CA SER A 308 8.26 4.16 0.08
C SER A 308 9.15 3.37 1.05
N LEU A 309 8.67 3.14 2.28
CA LEU A 309 9.35 2.30 3.27
C LEU A 309 9.39 0.82 2.84
N SER A 310 8.31 0.34 2.21
CA SER A 310 8.24 -1.02 1.65
C SER A 310 9.31 -1.26 0.58
N ILE A 311 9.62 -0.28 -0.27
CA ILE A 311 10.69 -0.39 -1.28
C ILE A 311 12.04 -0.56 -0.57
N ILE A 312 12.36 0.28 0.42
CA ILE A 312 13.63 0.20 1.16
C ILE A 312 13.78 -1.16 1.87
N LEU A 313 12.73 -1.59 2.59
CA LEU A 313 12.73 -2.89 3.26
C LEU A 313 12.89 -4.06 2.27
N SER A 314 12.23 -3.99 1.11
CA SER A 314 12.37 -5.02 0.06
C SER A 314 13.81 -5.07 -0.47
N THR A 315 14.44 -3.93 -0.73
CA THR A 315 15.84 -3.88 -1.19
C THR A 315 16.82 -4.37 -0.12
N LEU A 316 16.59 -4.06 1.17
CA LEU A 316 17.40 -4.59 2.27
C LEU A 316 17.27 -6.11 2.40
N ILE A 317 16.05 -6.65 2.27
CA ILE A 317 15.83 -8.11 2.25
C ILE A 317 16.51 -8.75 1.04
N SER A 318 16.43 -8.13 -0.14
CA SER A 318 17.14 -8.60 -1.33
C SER A 318 18.66 -8.60 -1.15
N TYR A 319 19.23 -7.56 -0.53
CA TYR A 319 20.66 -7.52 -0.23
C TYR A 319 21.06 -8.61 0.77
N PHE A 320 20.42 -8.67 1.95
CA PHE A 320 20.83 -9.60 3.01
C PHE A 320 20.50 -11.07 2.73
N TRP A 321 19.37 -11.36 2.08
CA TRP A 321 18.83 -12.73 1.98
C TRP A 321 19.05 -13.37 0.61
N LEU A 322 18.97 -12.57 -0.45
CA LEU A 322 19.13 -13.05 -1.83
C LEU A 322 20.54 -12.81 -2.37
N GLN A 323 21.28 -11.83 -1.84
CA GLN A 323 22.62 -11.41 -2.31
C GLN A 323 22.66 -10.96 -3.79
N ASP A 324 21.50 -10.84 -4.45
CA ASP A 324 21.34 -10.53 -5.88
C ASP A 324 21.57 -9.04 -6.23
N PHE A 325 21.58 -8.13 -5.25
CA PHE A 325 21.65 -6.69 -5.50
C PHE A 325 22.49 -5.96 -4.45
N VAL A 326 23.56 -5.28 -4.90
CA VAL A 326 24.40 -4.42 -4.05
C VAL A 326 23.85 -2.99 -4.06
N PRO A 327 23.35 -2.45 -2.94
CA PRO A 327 22.81 -1.09 -2.90
C PRO A 327 23.91 -0.04 -3.11
N THR A 328 23.67 0.92 -4.01
CA THR A 328 24.62 2.01 -4.26
C THR A 328 24.57 3.09 -3.18
N SER A 329 25.61 3.91 -3.09
CA SER A 329 25.66 5.06 -2.15
C SER A 329 24.47 6.01 -2.31
N VAL A 330 23.93 6.14 -3.53
CA VAL A 330 22.73 6.93 -3.84
C VAL A 330 21.47 6.33 -3.20
N PHE A 331 21.33 5.00 -3.21
CA PHE A 331 20.24 4.31 -2.51
C PHE A 331 20.28 4.58 -1.00
N PHE A 332 21.46 4.49 -0.37
CA PHE A 332 21.59 4.76 1.08
C PHE A 332 21.22 6.21 1.44
N PHE A 333 21.67 7.19 0.64
CA PHE A 333 21.28 8.58 0.82
C PHE A 333 19.76 8.79 0.68
N GLY A 334 19.15 8.20 -0.38
CA GLY A 334 17.71 8.22 -0.56
C GLY A 334 16.93 7.56 0.60
N ALA A 335 17.42 6.44 1.13
CA ALA A 335 16.81 5.74 2.24
C ALA A 335 16.81 6.58 3.53
N VAL A 336 17.91 7.28 3.84
CA VAL A 336 17.98 8.23 4.96
C VAL A 336 16.97 9.36 4.79
N LEU A 337 16.81 9.91 3.59
CA LEU A 337 15.81 10.96 3.31
C LEU A 337 14.36 10.45 3.50
N VAL A 338 14.02 9.24 3.06
CA VAL A 338 12.68 8.65 3.26
C VAL A 338 12.39 8.40 4.75
N ILE A 339 13.37 7.93 5.52
CA ILE A 339 13.24 7.73 6.97
C ILE A 339 13.05 9.09 7.67
N ALA A 340 13.88 10.09 7.35
CA ALA A 340 13.77 11.44 7.90
C ALA A 340 12.42 12.10 7.56
N ALA A 341 11.94 11.96 6.31
CA ALA A 341 10.62 12.42 5.90
C ALA A 341 9.49 11.76 6.71
N THR A 342 9.59 10.45 6.97
CA THR A 342 8.59 9.71 7.75
C THR A 342 8.46 10.26 9.17
N PHE A 343 9.59 10.49 9.85
CA PHE A 343 9.59 11.10 11.19
C PHE A 343 9.10 12.56 11.16
N LEU A 344 9.49 13.33 10.14
CA LEU A 344 9.08 14.73 10.00
C LEU A 344 7.58 14.90 9.74
N TYR A 345 6.95 13.99 8.97
CA TYR A 345 5.50 14.01 8.74
C TYR A 345 4.70 13.72 10.02
N GLY A 346 5.23 12.85 10.89
CA GLY A 346 4.65 12.52 12.19
C GLY A 346 4.92 13.55 13.29
N TYR A 347 5.78 14.55 13.05
CA TYR A 347 6.12 15.56 14.05
C TYR A 347 4.99 16.57 14.26
N VAL A 348 4.46 16.62 15.48
CA VAL A 348 3.50 17.65 15.91
C VAL A 348 4.26 18.77 16.62
N PRO A 349 4.33 19.99 16.05
CA PRO A 349 5.01 21.10 16.69
C PRO A 349 4.35 21.42 18.04
N LYS A 350 5.17 21.52 19.09
CA LYS A 350 4.72 21.98 20.40
C LYS A 350 4.23 23.43 20.25
N PRO A 351 3.00 23.77 20.66
CA PRO A 351 2.50 25.14 20.51
C PRO A 351 3.42 26.10 21.25
N ALA A 352 3.89 27.14 20.54
CA ALA A 352 4.69 28.19 21.15
C ALA A 352 3.84 28.85 22.24
N GLY A 353 4.30 28.77 23.49
CA GLY A 353 3.63 29.44 24.60
C GLY A 353 3.60 30.94 24.31
N ASN A 354 2.42 31.56 24.39
CA ASN A 354 2.32 33.01 24.29
C ASN A 354 3.29 33.64 25.29
N PRO A 355 4.14 34.60 24.88
CA PRO A 355 4.88 35.40 25.84
C PRO A 355 3.85 36.21 26.63
N THR A 356 3.61 35.79 27.87
CA THR A 356 2.83 36.57 28.84
C THR A 356 3.50 37.94 28.95
N LYS A 357 2.82 38.99 28.46
CA LYS A 357 3.23 40.36 28.78
C LYS A 357 3.08 40.53 30.30
N ALA A 358 4.21 40.60 30.98
CA ALA A 358 4.31 41.04 32.37
C ALA A 358 4.14 42.57 32.45
#